data_AF-A0A955DD95-F1
#
_entry.id   AF-A0A955DD95-F1
#
_cell.length_a   1.000
_cell.length_b   1.000
_cell.length_c   1.000
_cell.angle_alpha   90.00
_cell.angle_beta   90.00
_cell.angle_gamma   90.00
#
_symmetry.space_group_name_H-M   'P 1'
#
loop_
_entity.id
_entity.type
_entity.pdbx_description
1 polymer ?
#
loop_
_entity_poly.entity_id
_entity_poly.type
_entity_poly.pdbx_seq_one_letter_code
_entity_poly.pdbx_strand_id
1 'polypeptide(L)'
;MTNPTRSIRRTTRPGFSLAEVLIALFILGIGLISIAAIFPAGIIQQRRASDELMGPVVAANAMSILRQKFTAADFGTFEEFNFAQPQLVRGDWTWGRPGVITQDVVIDQQFVPAGSVDLFWRGSDPNMLREIPHNSFRYGAWENINRPHIFVTQQERYYPMLDRPLVDNPVFPSDYRPEYVWDFMVRRHEGRILVAIFVYRASLPGGETVQYVAGEALPRFTVFEDAADQWDAPYIGHSDYSPDFTEVPGLDPSGSGINRIVAGDPWFDWQADGQILLDQFDFIHQVARGRRSANDDGVALVKPVRPAPKRPGYNWTPFVQNGFINPNVETVYYENVVNTIWHLPITDVNGIELRPVYVSVEEL
;
A
#
# COMPACT_ATOMS: atom_id res chain seq x y z
N MET A 1 -96.55 21.32 19.20
CA MET A 1 -95.17 20.97 19.62
C MET A 1 -94.55 20.15 18.50
N THR A 2 -93.76 20.77 17.62
CA THR A 2 -93.17 20.16 16.43
C THR A 2 -91.65 20.23 16.54
N ASN A 3 -91.01 19.07 16.66
CA ASN A 3 -89.54 18.93 16.72
C ASN A 3 -88.93 19.22 15.34
N PRO A 4 -87.90 20.08 15.23
CA PRO A 4 -87.17 20.24 13.98
C PRO A 4 -86.22 19.05 13.77
N THR A 5 -86.49 18.29 12.71
CA THR A 5 -85.65 17.19 12.22
C THR A 5 -84.32 17.77 11.71
N ARG A 6 -83.25 17.60 12.48
CA ARG A 6 -81.89 18.04 12.13
C ARG A 6 -81.36 17.17 10.98
N SER A 7 -81.37 17.69 9.75
CA SER A 7 -80.81 16.99 8.60
C SER A 7 -79.28 16.97 8.70
N ILE A 8 -78.71 15.77 8.85
CA ILE A 8 -77.27 15.56 8.79
C ILE A 8 -76.89 15.65 7.31
N ARG A 9 -76.46 16.83 6.85
CA ARG A 9 -75.82 16.98 5.55
C ARG A 9 -74.54 16.15 5.57
N ARG A 10 -74.55 14.99 4.91
CA ARG A 10 -73.32 14.28 4.53
C ARG A 10 -72.60 15.17 3.53
N THR A 11 -71.61 15.91 4.02
CA THR A 11 -70.60 16.56 3.18
C THR A 11 -69.81 15.46 2.49
N THR A 12 -70.19 15.11 1.26
CA THR A 12 -69.37 14.29 0.37
C THR A 12 -68.08 15.05 0.11
N ARG A 13 -66.99 14.64 0.77
CA ARG A 13 -65.66 15.14 0.45
C ARG A 13 -65.36 14.73 -1.01
N PRO A 14 -65.00 15.67 -1.90
CA PRO A 14 -64.61 15.31 -3.26
C PRO A 14 -63.40 14.37 -3.20
N GLY A 15 -63.42 13.30 -4.00
CA GLY A 15 -62.28 12.41 -4.16
C GLY A 15 -61.13 13.10 -4.88
N PHE A 16 -59.91 12.60 -4.70
CA PHE A 16 -58.71 13.11 -5.36
C PHE A 16 -58.83 13.03 -6.89
N SER A 17 -58.41 14.08 -7.58
CA SER A 17 -58.39 14.07 -9.04
C SER A 17 -57.23 13.24 -9.57
N LEU A 18 -57.39 12.65 -10.77
CA LEU A 18 -56.32 11.89 -11.44
C LEU A 18 -55.03 12.70 -11.58
N ALA A 19 -55.15 14.00 -11.88
CA ALA A 19 -54.01 14.91 -12.00
C ALA A 19 -53.27 15.08 -10.66
N GLU A 20 -54.00 15.15 -9.55
CA GLU A 20 -53.43 15.26 -8.19
C GLU A 20 -52.63 14.02 -7.82
N VAL A 21 -53.14 12.84 -8.16
CA VAL A 21 -52.46 11.55 -7.95
C VAL A 21 -51.20 11.45 -8.83
N LEU A 22 -51.28 11.87 -10.09
CA LEU A 22 -50.12 11.87 -10.99
C LEU A 22 -49.01 12.83 -10.53
N ILE A 23 -49.38 14.03 -10.05
CA ILE A 23 -48.40 14.98 -9.48
C ILE A 23 -47.77 14.39 -8.21
N ALA A 24 -48.57 13.77 -7.33
CA ALA A 24 -48.06 13.13 -6.13
C ALA A 24 -47.07 11.99 -6.45
N LEU A 25 -47.38 11.16 -7.45
CA LEU A 25 -46.50 10.08 -7.91
C LEU A 25 -45.20 10.62 -8.55
N PHE A 26 -45.29 11.73 -9.29
CA PHE A 26 -44.11 12.34 -9.90
C PHE A 26 -43.15 12.90 -8.84
N ILE A 27 -43.68 13.62 -7.84
CA ILE A 27 -42.88 14.15 -6.73
C ILE A 27 -42.29 13.00 -5.90
N LEU A 28 -43.08 11.95 -5.62
CA LEU A 28 -42.60 10.76 -4.92
C LEU A 28 -41.49 10.05 -5.71
N GLY A 29 -41.65 9.91 -7.03
CA GLY A 29 -40.67 9.29 -7.90
C GLY A 29 -39.33 10.02 -7.90
N ILE A 30 -39.36 11.35 -8.03
CA ILE A 30 -38.15 12.18 -7.93
C ILE A 30 -37.51 12.03 -6.53
N GLY A 31 -38.32 12.10 -5.47
CA GLY A 31 -37.84 11.95 -4.09
C GLY A 31 -37.14 10.61 -3.84
N LEU A 32 -37.71 9.51 -4.33
CA LEU A 32 -37.11 8.17 -4.21
C LEU A 32 -35.80 8.04 -4.99
N ILE A 33 -35.70 8.61 -6.19
CA ILE A 33 -34.46 8.61 -6.99
C ILE A 33 -33.38 9.43 -6.27
N SER A 34 -33.71 10.60 -5.73
CA SER A 34 -32.76 11.43 -4.99
C SER A 34 -32.23 10.73 -3.74
N ILE A 35 -33.10 10.06 -2.97
CA ILE A 35 -32.70 9.28 -1.80
C ILE A 35 -31.80 8.10 -2.20
N ALA A 36 -32.16 7.39 -3.28
CA ALA A 36 -31.37 6.27 -3.80
C ALA A 36 -29.95 6.69 -4.22
N ALA A 37 -29.77 7.92 -4.71
CA ALA A 37 -28.46 8.45 -5.09
C ALA A 37 -27.58 8.83 -3.89
N ILE A 38 -28.15 9.20 -2.75
CA ILE A 38 -27.40 9.65 -1.56
C ILE A 38 -26.85 8.48 -0.75
N PHE A 39 -27.57 7.35 -0.69
CA PHE A 39 -27.15 6.21 0.12
C PHE A 39 -25.77 5.65 -0.24
N PRO A 40 -25.42 5.41 -1.53
CA PRO A 40 -24.09 4.91 -1.88
C PRO A 40 -22.97 5.87 -1.46
N ALA A 41 -23.18 7.18 -1.64
CA ALA A 41 -22.21 8.20 -1.25
C ALA A 41 -21.99 8.20 0.27
N GLY A 42 -23.07 8.10 1.06
CA GLY A 42 -23.01 8.00 2.51
C GLY A 42 -22.24 6.76 2.99
N ILE A 43 -22.46 5.60 2.36
CA ILE A 43 -21.74 4.36 2.71
C ILE A 43 -20.24 4.49 2.43
N ILE A 44 -19.86 5.05 1.28
CA ILE A 44 -18.45 5.25 0.93
C ILE A 44 -17.78 6.22 1.91
N GLN A 45 -18.46 7.32 2.25
CA GLN A 45 -17.93 8.29 3.20
C GLN A 45 -17.81 7.72 4.61
N GLN A 46 -18.79 6.93 5.07
CA GLN A 46 -18.72 6.26 6.37
C GLN A 46 -17.57 5.25 6.41
N ARG A 47 -17.37 4.47 5.33
CA ARG A 47 -16.24 3.53 5.24
C ARG A 47 -14.90 4.27 5.29
N ARG A 48 -14.73 5.33 4.51
CA ARG A 48 -13.51 6.16 4.55
C ARG A 48 -13.26 6.75 5.94
N ALA A 49 -14.29 7.26 6.60
CA ALA A 49 -14.16 7.77 7.96
C ALA A 49 -13.76 6.66 8.96
N SER A 50 -14.31 5.45 8.79
CA SER A 50 -13.91 4.29 9.60
C SER A 50 -12.45 3.91 9.33
N ASP A 51 -12.04 3.86 8.06
CA ASP A 51 -10.69 3.51 7.63
C ASP A 51 -9.67 4.55 8.15
N GLU A 52 -9.99 5.86 8.09
CA GLU A 52 -9.17 6.95 8.62
C GLU A 52 -8.98 6.88 10.14
N LEU A 53 -10.00 6.41 10.88
CA LEU A 53 -9.94 6.24 12.32
C LEU A 53 -9.19 4.96 12.72
N MET A 54 -9.41 3.86 12.00
CA MET A 54 -8.87 2.55 12.36
C MET A 54 -7.45 2.33 11.85
N GLY A 55 -7.08 2.89 10.69
CA GLY A 55 -5.75 2.72 10.09
C GLY A 55 -4.59 2.99 11.07
N PRO A 56 -4.56 4.15 11.75
CA PRO A 56 -3.53 4.44 12.75
C PRO A 56 -3.53 3.48 13.95
N VAL A 57 -4.70 3.01 14.39
CA VAL A 57 -4.83 2.05 15.51
C VAL A 57 -4.23 0.71 15.13
N VAL A 58 -4.54 0.22 13.91
CA VAL A 58 -3.98 -1.03 13.37
C VAL A 58 -2.46 -0.91 13.23
N ALA A 59 -1.96 0.21 12.69
CA ALA A 59 -0.53 0.43 12.54
C ALA A 59 0.22 0.48 13.88
N ALA A 60 -0.34 1.16 14.89
CA ALA A 60 0.26 1.19 16.23
C ALA A 60 0.28 -0.19 16.91
N ASN A 61 -0.77 -1.00 16.71
CA ASN A 61 -0.81 -2.37 17.18
C ASN A 61 0.25 -3.24 16.48
N ALA A 62 0.35 -3.14 15.15
CA ALA A 62 1.37 -3.81 14.36
C ALA A 62 2.78 -3.42 14.82
N MET A 63 3.07 -2.13 15.01
CA MET A 63 4.38 -1.67 15.51
C MET A 63 4.70 -2.27 16.89
N SER A 64 3.69 -2.40 17.76
CA SER A 64 3.86 -3.03 19.09
C SER A 64 4.22 -4.51 18.98
N ILE A 65 3.63 -5.24 18.03
CA ILE A 65 3.99 -6.64 17.74
C ILE A 65 5.42 -6.73 17.21
N LEU A 66 5.82 -5.86 16.29
CA LEU A 66 7.16 -5.85 15.71
C LEU A 66 8.24 -5.57 16.75
N ARG A 67 8.05 -4.56 17.61
CA ARG A 67 8.96 -4.24 18.73
C ARG A 67 9.11 -5.36 19.76
N GLN A 68 8.15 -6.26 19.87
CA GLN A 68 8.26 -7.45 20.74
C GLN A 68 9.11 -8.55 20.11
N LYS A 69 9.19 -8.59 18.77
CA LYS A 69 9.87 -9.66 18.02
C LYS A 69 11.30 -9.31 17.66
N PHE A 70 11.58 -8.04 17.37
CA PHE A 70 12.91 -7.60 16.98
C PHE A 70 13.21 -6.16 17.44
N THR A 71 14.49 -5.85 17.45
CA THR A 71 15.13 -4.63 17.95
C THR A 71 16.10 -4.09 16.91
N ALA A 72 16.47 -2.81 17.02
CA ALA A 72 17.45 -2.21 16.10
C ALA A 72 18.81 -2.96 16.07
N ALA A 73 19.17 -3.65 17.15
CA ALA A 73 20.41 -4.42 17.24
C ALA A 73 20.39 -5.72 16.42
N ASP A 74 19.22 -6.17 15.96
CA ASP A 74 19.07 -7.37 15.14
C ASP A 74 19.48 -7.13 13.69
N PHE A 75 19.60 -5.87 13.27
CA PHE A 75 19.91 -5.47 11.91
C PHE A 75 21.40 -5.14 11.75
N GLY A 76 21.97 -5.65 10.65
CA GLY A 76 23.34 -5.39 10.25
C GLY A 76 23.49 -4.05 9.53
N THR A 77 24.73 -3.76 9.13
CA THR A 77 25.03 -2.70 8.16
C THR A 77 25.19 -3.29 6.78
N PHE A 78 25.03 -2.47 5.75
CA PHE A 78 25.17 -2.93 4.37
C PHE A 78 26.55 -3.54 4.06
N GLU A 79 27.62 -3.06 4.69
CA GLU A 79 28.99 -3.57 4.46
C GLU A 79 29.18 -5.01 4.92
N GLU A 80 28.38 -5.47 5.90
CA GLU A 80 28.42 -6.86 6.37
C GLU A 80 27.96 -7.84 5.28
N PHE A 81 27.30 -7.37 4.22
CA PHE A 81 26.64 -8.19 3.20
C PHE A 81 27.40 -8.27 1.87
N ASN A 82 28.54 -7.58 1.74
CA ASN A 82 29.41 -7.59 0.55
C ASN A 82 28.66 -7.34 -0.79
N PHE A 83 27.52 -6.66 -0.75
CA PHE A 83 26.81 -6.22 -1.93
C PHE A 83 27.47 -4.95 -2.48
N ALA A 84 27.29 -4.65 -3.77
CA ALA A 84 27.67 -3.35 -4.33
C ALA A 84 26.81 -2.26 -3.66
N GLN A 85 27.44 -1.23 -3.09
CA GLN A 85 26.77 -0.19 -2.31
C GLN A 85 25.65 0.49 -3.11
N PRO A 86 24.36 0.40 -2.70
CA PRO A 86 23.44 1.46 -3.04
C PRO A 86 23.98 2.71 -2.37
N GLN A 87 24.00 3.80 -3.14
CA GLN A 87 24.47 5.11 -2.75
C GLN A 87 23.67 5.53 -1.51
N LEU A 88 24.20 5.32 -0.31
CA LEU A 88 23.60 5.65 0.99
C LEU A 88 24.74 5.97 1.95
N VAL A 89 24.42 6.65 3.06
CA VAL A 89 25.39 6.84 4.16
C VAL A 89 25.93 5.46 4.54
N ARG A 90 27.24 5.37 4.79
CA ARG A 90 27.89 4.09 5.14
C ARG A 90 27.07 3.35 6.21
N GLY A 91 26.70 2.12 5.88
CA GLY A 91 25.93 1.20 6.69
C GLY A 91 24.40 1.25 6.53
N ASP A 92 23.85 2.27 5.90
CA ASP A 92 22.42 2.36 5.58
C ASP A 92 22.03 1.45 4.41
N TRP A 93 20.75 1.11 4.35
CA TRP A 93 20.17 0.34 3.24
C TRP A 93 18.72 0.76 3.01
N THR A 94 18.27 0.68 1.75
CA THR A 94 16.94 1.14 1.32
C THR A 94 15.83 0.29 1.94
N TRP A 95 14.57 0.71 1.77
CA TRP A 95 13.42 -0.12 2.13
C TRP A 95 13.52 -1.55 1.57
N GLY A 96 13.43 -2.52 2.46
CA GLY A 96 13.38 -3.95 2.20
C GLY A 96 12.12 -4.53 2.82
N ARG A 97 11.44 -5.42 2.09
CA ARG A 97 10.29 -6.15 2.58
C ARG A 97 10.74 -7.53 3.08
N PRO A 98 10.28 -7.98 4.26
CA PRO A 98 10.45 -9.36 4.71
C PRO A 98 10.00 -10.40 3.69
N GLY A 99 10.64 -11.57 3.70
CA GLY A 99 10.25 -12.69 2.85
C GLY A 99 8.90 -13.25 3.27
N VAL A 100 7.98 -13.45 2.32
CA VAL A 100 6.70 -14.11 2.57
C VAL A 100 6.86 -15.61 2.43
N ILE A 101 6.30 -16.35 3.39
CA ILE A 101 6.19 -17.80 3.37
C ILE A 101 4.91 -18.16 2.61
N THR A 102 5.02 -18.80 1.45
CA THR A 102 3.88 -19.04 0.55
C THR A 102 3.16 -20.36 0.75
N GLN A 103 3.76 -21.27 1.52
CA GLN A 103 3.19 -22.55 1.86
C GLN A 103 3.47 -22.86 3.33
N ASP A 104 2.70 -23.75 3.93
CA ASP A 104 2.95 -24.20 5.29
C ASP A 104 4.32 -24.91 5.34
N VAL A 105 5.20 -24.46 6.24
CA VAL A 105 6.55 -24.99 6.39
C VAL A 105 6.89 -25.23 7.85
N VAL A 106 7.88 -26.08 8.10
CA VAL A 106 8.49 -26.23 9.42
C VAL A 106 9.93 -25.74 9.31
N ILE A 107 10.25 -24.67 10.04
CA ILE A 107 11.58 -24.06 10.11
C ILE A 107 12.01 -24.09 11.58
N ASP A 108 13.21 -24.58 11.87
CA ASP A 108 13.73 -24.70 13.25
C ASP A 108 12.77 -25.37 14.24
N GLN A 109 12.09 -26.45 13.79
CA GLN A 109 11.07 -27.18 14.56
C GLN A 109 9.80 -26.37 14.88
N GLN A 110 9.67 -25.15 14.37
CA GLN A 110 8.48 -24.34 14.47
C GLN A 110 7.63 -24.49 13.20
N PHE A 111 6.34 -24.80 13.36
CA PHE A 111 5.37 -24.72 12.26
C PHE A 111 5.09 -23.24 11.93
N VAL A 112 5.20 -22.89 10.66
CA VAL A 112 4.98 -21.53 10.16
C VAL A 112 3.95 -21.60 9.02
N PRO A 113 2.75 -21.05 9.22
CA PRO A 113 1.68 -21.13 8.23
C PRO A 113 1.96 -20.23 7.02
N ALA A 114 1.38 -20.58 5.88
CA ALA A 114 1.39 -19.75 4.68
C ALA A 114 0.87 -18.33 4.98
N GLY A 115 1.43 -17.35 4.28
CA GLY A 115 1.21 -15.93 4.51
C GLY A 115 1.91 -15.38 5.75
N SER A 116 2.70 -16.16 6.48
CA SER A 116 3.62 -15.59 7.47
C SER A 116 4.76 -14.86 6.76
N VAL A 117 5.42 -13.96 7.46
CA VAL A 117 6.64 -13.31 6.98
C VAL A 117 7.81 -13.64 7.89
N ASP A 118 8.98 -13.81 7.30
CA ASP A 118 10.24 -13.97 7.99
C ASP A 118 11.16 -12.79 7.65
N LEU A 119 11.57 -12.08 8.69
CA LEU A 119 12.28 -10.81 8.59
C LEU A 119 13.57 -10.90 7.77
N PHE A 120 14.31 -12.00 7.90
CA PHE A 120 15.63 -12.16 7.26
C PHE A 120 15.64 -13.27 6.20
N TRP A 121 14.44 -13.77 5.82
CA TRP A 121 14.31 -14.73 4.74
C TRP A 121 14.32 -14.01 3.39
N ARG A 122 15.11 -14.54 2.44
CA ARG A 122 15.19 -14.01 1.07
C ARG A 122 13.96 -14.33 0.21
N GLY A 123 13.08 -15.22 0.67
CA GLY A 123 12.03 -15.78 -0.17
C GLY A 123 12.53 -16.92 -1.05
N SER A 124 11.63 -17.46 -1.86
CA SER A 124 11.90 -18.49 -2.87
C SER A 124 12.50 -17.92 -4.16
N ASP A 125 12.35 -16.60 -4.41
CA ASP A 125 12.80 -15.95 -5.64
C ASP A 125 14.28 -15.52 -5.52
N PRO A 126 15.21 -16.15 -6.27
CA PRO A 126 16.61 -15.75 -6.29
C PRO A 126 16.81 -14.32 -6.84
N ASN A 127 15.81 -13.72 -7.49
CA ASN A 127 15.86 -12.35 -7.98
C ASN A 127 15.31 -11.31 -6.98
N MET A 128 14.82 -11.72 -5.81
CA MET A 128 14.57 -10.81 -4.69
C MET A 128 15.93 -10.39 -4.10
N LEU A 129 16.54 -9.39 -4.76
CA LEU A 129 17.90 -8.91 -4.51
C LEU A 129 18.06 -8.07 -3.23
N ARG A 130 17.05 -7.96 -2.36
CA ARG A 130 17.13 -7.12 -1.16
C ARG A 130 16.65 -7.87 0.07
N GLU A 131 17.38 -8.94 0.37
CA GLU A 131 17.37 -9.53 1.71
C GLU A 131 17.71 -8.43 2.73
N ILE A 132 16.96 -8.41 3.83
CA ILE A 132 17.18 -7.44 4.90
C ILE A 132 18.45 -7.82 5.65
N PRO A 133 19.41 -6.90 5.81
CA PRO A 133 20.63 -7.15 6.58
C PRO A 133 20.36 -7.54 8.05
N HIS A 134 20.71 -8.75 8.46
CA HIS A 134 20.80 -9.14 9.87
C HIS A 134 22.18 -8.83 10.49
N ASN A 135 22.24 -8.70 11.80
CA ASN A 135 23.50 -8.45 12.52
C ASN A 135 24.37 -9.72 12.55
N SER A 136 25.44 -9.74 11.76
CA SER A 136 26.32 -10.90 11.64
C SER A 136 27.13 -11.20 12.90
N PHE A 137 27.39 -10.21 13.75
CA PHE A 137 28.04 -10.43 15.05
C PHE A 137 27.11 -11.15 16.04
N ARG A 138 25.79 -10.93 15.91
CA ARG A 138 24.80 -11.55 16.80
C ARG A 138 24.37 -12.94 16.35
N TYR A 139 24.16 -13.11 15.05
CA TYR A 139 23.56 -14.33 14.49
C TYR A 139 24.54 -15.18 13.67
N GLY A 140 25.77 -14.70 13.47
CA GLY A 140 26.77 -15.36 12.65
C GLY A 140 26.77 -14.86 11.21
N ALA A 141 27.79 -15.29 10.47
CA ALA A 141 27.99 -14.92 9.07
C ALA A 141 26.79 -15.32 8.20
N TRP A 142 26.62 -14.58 7.11
CA TRP A 142 25.46 -14.67 6.22
C TRP A 142 25.32 -15.98 5.43
N GLU A 143 26.30 -16.88 5.52
CA GLU A 143 26.23 -18.19 4.87
C GLU A 143 24.93 -18.91 5.26
N ASN A 144 24.10 -19.22 4.25
CA ASN A 144 22.65 -19.48 4.28
C ASN A 144 22.08 -20.49 5.31
N ILE A 145 22.91 -21.09 6.15
CA ILE A 145 22.56 -22.16 7.09
C ILE A 145 22.27 -21.60 8.50
N ASN A 146 22.79 -20.42 8.85
CA ASN A 146 22.67 -19.85 10.21
C ASN A 146 21.89 -18.52 10.23
N ARG A 147 20.91 -18.34 9.34
CA ARG A 147 20.13 -17.10 9.30
C ARG A 147 19.17 -17.07 10.49
N PRO A 148 19.01 -15.93 11.18
CA PRO A 148 18.00 -15.80 12.21
C PRO A 148 16.61 -15.83 11.60
N HIS A 149 15.77 -16.71 12.10
CA HIS A 149 14.37 -16.80 11.71
C HIS A 149 13.51 -16.00 12.70
N ILE A 150 12.96 -14.87 12.25
CA ILE A 150 12.07 -14.03 13.06
C ILE A 150 10.72 -13.92 12.33
N PHE A 151 9.76 -14.72 12.79
CA PHE A 151 8.46 -14.84 12.15
C PHE A 151 7.44 -13.83 12.68
N VAL A 152 6.71 -13.20 11.77
CA VAL A 152 5.40 -12.59 12.02
C VAL A 152 4.36 -13.43 11.28
N THR A 153 3.52 -14.11 12.03
CA THR A 153 2.53 -15.04 11.48
C THR A 153 1.43 -14.30 10.73
N GLN A 154 0.77 -14.98 9.79
CA GLN A 154 -0.40 -14.43 9.10
C GLN A 154 -1.50 -13.95 10.07
N GLN A 155 -1.66 -14.62 11.21
CA GLN A 155 -2.63 -14.24 12.25
C GLN A 155 -2.25 -12.93 12.93
N GLU A 156 -0.97 -12.75 13.30
CA GLU A 156 -0.48 -11.50 13.90
C GLU A 156 -0.64 -10.31 12.95
N ARG A 157 -0.68 -10.57 11.64
CA ARG A 157 -0.92 -9.57 10.59
C ARG A 157 -2.39 -9.18 10.38
N TYR A 158 -3.30 -9.76 11.15
CA TYR A 158 -4.73 -9.45 11.06
C TYR A 158 -5.20 -8.54 12.19
N TYR A 159 -6.18 -7.70 11.85
CA TYR A 159 -6.89 -6.90 12.82
C TYR A 159 -8.42 -6.99 12.63
N PRO A 160 -9.19 -7.21 13.71
CA PRO A 160 -8.71 -7.60 15.05
C PRO A 160 -8.02 -8.97 15.00
N MET A 161 -6.97 -9.16 15.81
CA MET A 161 -6.27 -10.44 15.88
C MET A 161 -7.17 -11.51 16.51
N LEU A 162 -7.07 -12.76 16.07
CA LEU A 162 -7.75 -13.88 16.72
C LEU A 162 -7.21 -14.11 18.13
N ASP A 163 -8.12 -14.31 19.10
CA ASP A 163 -7.79 -14.56 20.52
C ASP A 163 -7.16 -15.94 20.78
N ARG A 164 -7.04 -16.80 19.77
CA ARG A 164 -6.50 -18.16 19.91
C ARG A 164 -5.41 -18.43 18.88
N PRO A 165 -4.27 -19.02 19.26
CA PRO A 165 -3.22 -19.39 18.32
C PRO A 165 -3.72 -20.51 17.38
N LEU A 166 -3.40 -20.39 16.09
CA LEU A 166 -3.61 -21.44 15.11
C LEU A 166 -2.50 -22.49 15.25
N VAL A 167 -2.69 -23.47 16.13
CA VAL A 167 -1.75 -24.58 16.34
C VAL A 167 -2.23 -25.82 15.57
N ASP A 168 -1.30 -26.58 14.99
CA ASP A 168 -1.45 -27.92 14.38
C ASP A 168 -2.25 -28.06 13.07
N ASN A 169 -3.16 -27.14 12.74
CA ASN A 169 -3.81 -27.06 11.42
C ASN A 169 -4.46 -25.67 11.26
N PRO A 170 -3.86 -24.74 10.49
CA PRO A 170 -4.21 -23.31 10.51
C PRO A 170 -5.47 -23.01 9.69
N VAL A 171 -6.52 -23.82 9.84
CA VAL A 171 -7.83 -23.49 9.31
C VAL A 171 -8.42 -22.43 10.21
N PHE A 172 -8.35 -21.18 9.74
CA PHE A 172 -9.10 -20.09 10.34
C PHE A 172 -10.58 -20.50 10.46
N PRO A 173 -11.29 -20.09 11.53
CA PRO A 173 -12.73 -20.29 11.62
C PRO A 173 -13.41 -19.84 10.32
N SER A 174 -14.33 -20.63 9.76
CA SER A 174 -14.96 -20.31 8.48
C SER A 174 -15.76 -19.00 8.50
N ASP A 175 -16.10 -18.51 9.69
CA ASP A 175 -16.79 -17.25 9.99
C ASP A 175 -15.85 -16.09 10.35
N TYR A 176 -14.58 -16.35 10.65
CA TYR A 176 -13.63 -15.29 10.96
C TYR A 176 -13.33 -14.46 9.71
N ARG A 177 -13.46 -13.14 9.78
CA ARG A 177 -13.12 -12.23 8.70
C ARG A 177 -12.32 -11.08 9.30
N PRO A 178 -11.00 -10.99 9.04
CA PRO A 178 -10.25 -9.83 9.48
C PRO A 178 -10.80 -8.59 8.77
N GLU A 179 -10.92 -7.48 9.49
CA GLU A 179 -11.35 -6.22 8.90
C GLU A 179 -10.21 -5.54 8.15
N TYR A 180 -9.01 -5.63 8.73
CA TYR A 180 -7.78 -5.09 8.17
C TYR A 180 -6.68 -6.15 8.21
N VAL A 181 -5.79 -6.04 7.25
CA VAL A 181 -4.53 -6.76 7.19
C VAL A 181 -3.42 -5.73 7.15
N TRP A 182 -2.26 -6.05 7.72
CA TRP A 182 -1.10 -5.20 7.62
C TRP A 182 0.12 -5.96 7.10
N ASP A 183 1.00 -5.22 6.45
CA ASP A 183 2.33 -5.68 6.05
C ASP A 183 3.35 -4.60 6.40
N PHE A 184 4.64 -4.91 6.31
CA PHE A 184 5.67 -3.94 6.66
C PHE A 184 6.91 -4.01 5.79
N MET A 185 7.65 -2.92 5.80
CA MET A 185 9.00 -2.83 5.28
C MET A 185 9.90 -2.26 6.36
N VAL A 186 11.19 -2.52 6.23
CA VAL A 186 12.23 -1.97 7.11
C VAL A 186 13.27 -1.27 6.26
N ARG A 187 13.95 -0.27 6.82
CA ARG A 187 15.15 0.35 6.24
C ARG A 187 16.11 0.72 7.34
N ARG A 188 17.37 0.95 6.98
CA ARG A 188 18.33 1.63 7.85
C ARG A 188 18.65 3.00 7.29
N HIS A 189 18.42 4.04 8.09
CA HIS A 189 18.69 5.41 7.71
C HIS A 189 19.35 6.20 8.84
N GLU A 190 20.52 6.76 8.55
CA GLU A 190 21.36 7.47 9.49
C GLU A 190 21.62 6.65 10.77
N GLY A 191 21.83 5.34 10.58
CA GLY A 191 22.08 4.40 11.67
C GLY A 191 20.84 3.97 12.47
N ARG A 192 19.65 4.51 12.17
CA ARG A 192 18.37 4.13 12.79
C ARG A 192 17.64 3.09 11.94
N ILE A 193 16.88 2.22 12.58
CA ILE A 193 16.00 1.29 11.88
C ILE A 193 14.61 1.92 11.82
N LEU A 194 14.12 2.15 10.61
CA LEU A 194 12.76 2.61 10.38
C LEU A 194 11.92 1.46 9.86
N VAL A 195 10.66 1.45 10.25
CA VAL A 195 9.66 0.47 9.85
C VAL A 195 8.49 1.21 9.22
N ALA A 196 8.16 0.86 7.98
CA ALA A 196 6.95 1.31 7.32
C ALA A 196 5.87 0.25 7.50
N ILE A 197 4.70 0.63 8.01
CA ILE A 197 3.56 -0.27 8.18
C ILE A 197 2.49 0.10 7.18
N PHE A 198 2.08 -0.85 6.35
CA PHE A 198 1.04 -0.72 5.34
C PHE A 198 -0.21 -1.42 5.85
N VAL A 199 -1.28 -0.67 6.08
CA VAL A 199 -2.60 -1.19 6.49
C VAL A 199 -3.54 -1.16 5.30
N TYR A 200 -4.23 -2.27 5.06
CA TYR A 200 -5.15 -2.41 3.95
C TYR A 200 -6.33 -3.32 4.28
N ARG A 201 -7.37 -3.24 3.46
CA ARG A 201 -8.51 -4.16 3.51
C ARG A 201 -8.41 -5.14 2.36
N ALA A 202 -8.70 -6.40 2.65
CA ALA A 202 -8.81 -7.45 1.64
C ALA A 202 -10.29 -7.80 1.42
N SER A 203 -10.74 -7.70 0.17
CA SER A 203 -12.13 -7.99 -0.19
C SER A 203 -12.24 -8.65 -1.56
N LEU A 204 -13.28 -9.47 -1.76
CA LEU A 204 -13.66 -9.92 -3.10
C LEU A 204 -14.15 -8.74 -3.94
N PRO A 205 -14.12 -8.85 -5.28
CA PRO A 205 -14.81 -7.93 -6.17
C PRO A 205 -16.27 -7.77 -5.74
N GLY A 206 -16.67 -6.55 -5.38
CA GLY A 206 -17.97 -6.26 -4.77
C GLY A 206 -17.93 -5.89 -3.29
N GLY A 207 -16.75 -5.99 -2.64
CA GLY A 207 -16.49 -5.44 -1.31
C GLY A 207 -16.83 -6.35 -0.14
N GLU A 208 -17.06 -7.65 -0.39
CA GLU A 208 -17.16 -8.65 0.68
C GLU A 208 -15.77 -8.91 1.28
N THR A 209 -15.61 -8.70 2.58
CA THR A 209 -14.35 -8.96 3.29
C THR A 209 -14.00 -10.44 3.28
N VAL A 210 -12.74 -10.78 3.07
CA VAL A 210 -12.25 -12.16 3.06
C VAL A 210 -11.06 -12.35 3.98
N GLN A 211 -10.83 -13.60 4.37
CA GLN A 211 -9.54 -13.99 4.91
C GLN A 211 -8.51 -13.89 3.79
N TYR A 212 -7.37 -13.29 4.09
CA TYR A 212 -6.36 -12.97 3.08
C TYR A 212 -5.00 -13.50 3.49
N VAL A 213 -4.56 -14.54 2.78
CA VAL A 213 -3.20 -15.06 2.91
C VAL A 213 -2.34 -14.33 1.90
N ALA A 214 -1.33 -13.60 2.36
CA ALA A 214 -0.46 -12.87 1.44
C ALA A 214 0.30 -13.85 0.54
N GLY A 215 0.22 -13.63 -0.78
CA GLY A 215 1.01 -14.38 -1.77
C GLY A 215 2.37 -13.75 -2.06
N GLU A 216 3.22 -14.51 -2.76
CA GLU A 216 4.52 -14.06 -3.32
C GLU A 216 4.37 -12.87 -4.28
N ALA A 217 3.19 -12.73 -4.89
CA ALA A 217 2.91 -11.79 -5.97
C ALA A 217 2.37 -10.42 -5.50
N LEU A 218 2.62 -10.02 -4.24
CA LEU A 218 2.60 -8.58 -4.01
C LEU A 218 3.72 -7.99 -4.89
N PRO A 219 3.40 -7.01 -5.76
CA PRO A 219 4.36 -6.39 -6.65
C PRO A 219 5.60 -6.08 -5.85
N ARG A 220 6.71 -6.34 -6.53
CA ARG A 220 7.98 -5.73 -6.19
C ARG A 220 7.67 -4.32 -5.73
N PHE A 221 8.05 -4.06 -4.51
CA PHE A 221 8.21 -2.73 -3.99
C PHE A 221 9.29 -2.11 -4.91
N THR A 222 8.83 -1.54 -6.03
CA THR A 222 9.65 -1.36 -7.23
C THR A 222 10.74 -0.34 -6.98
N VAL A 223 11.97 -0.84 -7.08
CA VAL A 223 13.18 -0.05 -7.24
C VAL A 223 13.29 0.29 -8.72
N PHE A 224 13.36 1.57 -9.07
CA PHE A 224 13.76 1.98 -10.41
C PHE A 224 15.27 2.11 -10.45
N GLU A 225 15.93 0.97 -10.53
CA GLU A 225 17.37 0.92 -10.79
C GLU A 225 17.65 -0.21 -11.78
N ASP A 226 17.63 0.13 -13.07
CA ASP A 226 18.66 -0.41 -13.96
C ASP A 226 19.11 0.63 -14.99
N ALA A 227 20.42 0.68 -15.20
CA ALA A 227 21.14 1.69 -15.96
C ALA A 227 21.43 1.24 -17.41
N ALA A 228 20.85 0.11 -17.83
CA ALA A 228 21.03 -0.42 -19.19
C ALA A 228 19.81 -0.20 -20.11
N ASP A 229 18.61 -0.05 -19.56
CA ASP A 229 17.38 0.24 -20.30
C ASP A 229 16.54 1.27 -19.53
N GLN A 230 16.43 2.47 -20.09
CA GLN A 230 15.77 3.66 -19.53
C GLN A 230 14.25 3.50 -19.34
N TRP A 231 13.82 2.69 -18.38
CA TRP A 231 12.43 2.66 -17.94
C TRP A 231 12.36 3.18 -16.50
N ASP A 232 12.54 4.50 -16.45
CA ASP A 232 12.59 5.35 -15.27
C ASP A 232 11.40 5.15 -14.33
N ALA A 233 11.58 5.46 -13.05
CA ALA A 233 10.47 5.87 -12.22
C ALA A 233 9.66 6.96 -12.90
N PRO A 234 8.34 7.06 -12.68
CA PRO A 234 7.74 8.36 -12.87
C PRO A 234 8.54 9.35 -12.01
N TYR A 235 9.21 10.32 -12.64
CA TYR A 235 9.98 11.32 -11.91
C TYR A 235 8.99 12.17 -11.12
N ILE A 236 8.82 11.84 -9.84
CA ILE A 236 7.95 12.60 -8.97
C ILE A 236 8.73 13.86 -8.52
N GLY A 237 8.51 14.96 -9.25
CA GLY A 237 9.07 16.29 -8.93
C GLY A 237 10.39 16.64 -9.60
N HIS A 238 10.40 16.72 -10.94
CA HIS A 238 11.50 17.36 -11.67
C HIS A 238 11.52 18.88 -11.43
N SER A 239 12.69 19.47 -11.13
CA SER A 239 12.86 20.90 -10.85
C SER A 239 12.39 21.82 -11.99
N ASP A 240 12.29 21.27 -13.20
CA ASP A 240 12.11 22.06 -14.42
C ASP A 240 10.69 22.00 -15.01
N TYR A 241 9.77 21.16 -14.48
CA TYR A 241 8.52 20.84 -15.20
C TYR A 241 7.18 21.24 -14.57
N SER A 242 7.11 21.66 -13.30
CA SER A 242 5.88 22.28 -12.80
C SER A 242 6.14 23.02 -11.47
N PRO A 243 5.66 24.26 -11.29
CA PRO A 243 5.63 24.89 -9.97
C PRO A 243 4.66 24.18 -9.01
N ASP A 244 3.78 23.33 -9.54
CA ASP A 244 2.81 22.54 -8.79
C ASP A 244 3.25 21.07 -8.76
N PHE A 245 3.93 20.67 -7.68
CA PHE A 245 4.42 19.31 -7.44
C PHE A 245 3.28 18.31 -7.11
N THR A 246 2.04 18.61 -7.46
CA THR A 246 0.88 17.74 -7.24
C THR A 246 0.61 16.81 -8.40
N GLU A 247 1.17 17.03 -9.59
CA GLU A 247 1.02 16.11 -10.72
C GLU A 247 2.34 15.37 -10.96
N VAL A 248 2.23 14.09 -11.28
CA VAL A 248 3.38 13.25 -11.66
C VAL A 248 3.65 13.47 -13.15
N PRO A 249 4.71 14.20 -13.53
CA PRO A 249 5.00 14.55 -14.93
C PRO A 249 5.46 13.33 -15.75
N GLY A 250 5.43 13.47 -17.07
CA GLY A 250 6.02 12.49 -18.01
C GLY A 250 5.10 11.35 -18.44
N LEU A 251 3.84 11.36 -17.99
CA LEU A 251 2.82 10.36 -18.34
C LEU A 251 2.19 10.69 -19.72
N ASP A 252 3.00 10.67 -20.78
CA ASP A 252 2.53 10.89 -22.16
C ASP A 252 1.60 9.74 -22.59
N PRO A 253 0.38 10.03 -23.09
CA PRO A 253 -0.54 9.03 -23.65
C PRO A 253 0.04 8.13 -24.73
N SER A 254 1.10 8.57 -25.42
CA SER A 254 1.75 7.87 -26.53
C SER A 254 2.97 7.03 -26.12
N GLY A 255 3.40 7.09 -24.85
CA GLY A 255 4.68 6.54 -24.38
C GLY A 255 4.68 5.04 -24.09
N SER A 256 5.80 4.39 -24.43
CA SER A 256 6.19 3.06 -23.95
C SER A 256 6.68 3.15 -22.48
N GLY A 257 6.75 2.02 -21.75
CA GLY A 257 7.29 2.00 -20.37
C GLY A 257 6.31 2.34 -19.26
N ILE A 258 6.72 3.20 -18.31
CA ILE A 258 5.93 3.68 -17.15
C ILE A 258 4.59 4.32 -17.49
N ASN A 259 4.42 4.74 -18.74
CA ASN A 259 3.21 5.37 -19.23
C ASN A 259 2.11 4.36 -19.59
N ARG A 260 2.44 3.07 -19.62
CA ARG A 260 1.50 1.99 -19.92
C ARG A 260 0.53 1.82 -18.75
N ILE A 261 -0.76 1.68 -19.07
CA ILE A 261 -1.73 1.12 -18.14
C ILE A 261 -2.02 -0.28 -18.62
N VAL A 262 -1.62 -1.27 -17.83
CA VAL A 262 -1.96 -2.66 -18.06
C VAL A 262 -2.90 -3.07 -16.93
N ALA A 263 -4.17 -3.25 -17.27
CA ALA A 263 -5.15 -3.73 -16.31
C ALA A 263 -4.69 -5.08 -15.75
N GLY A 264 -4.61 -5.17 -14.42
CA GLY A 264 -4.18 -6.39 -13.72
C GLY A 264 -2.67 -6.62 -13.69
N ASP A 265 -1.86 -5.63 -14.09
CA ASP A 265 -0.41 -5.66 -13.87
C ASP A 265 -0.06 -4.86 -12.61
N PRO A 266 0.33 -5.53 -11.51
CA PRO A 266 0.66 -4.89 -10.25
C PRO A 266 1.74 -3.81 -10.34
N TRP A 267 2.56 -3.82 -11.39
CA TRP A 267 3.60 -2.81 -11.62
C TRP A 267 3.04 -1.40 -11.85
N PHE A 268 1.82 -1.28 -12.38
CA PHE A 268 1.21 0.01 -12.70
C PHE A 268 0.12 0.43 -11.70
N ASP A 269 -0.12 -0.39 -10.68
CA ASP A 269 -1.13 -0.14 -9.65
C ASP A 269 -0.82 1.09 -8.79
N TRP A 270 0.42 1.58 -8.79
CA TRP A 270 0.77 2.85 -8.15
C TRP A 270 -0.04 4.03 -8.70
N GLN A 271 -0.54 3.92 -9.94
CA GLN A 271 -1.29 4.96 -10.63
C GLN A 271 -2.76 5.00 -10.25
N ALA A 272 -3.27 4.15 -9.36
CA ALA A 272 -4.71 4.07 -9.12
C ALA A 272 -5.25 5.11 -8.13
N ASP A 273 -6.54 5.42 -8.30
CA ASP A 273 -7.30 6.28 -7.41
C ASP A 273 -7.19 5.82 -5.95
N GLY A 274 -6.79 6.72 -5.05
CA GLY A 274 -6.72 6.45 -3.61
C GLY A 274 -5.50 5.64 -3.17
N GLN A 275 -4.57 5.34 -4.08
CA GLN A 275 -3.33 4.64 -3.75
C GLN A 275 -2.48 5.43 -2.76
N ILE A 276 -1.76 4.72 -1.88
CA ILE A 276 -0.80 5.32 -0.95
C ILE A 276 0.60 4.90 -1.37
N LEU A 277 1.48 5.87 -1.54
CA LEU A 277 2.86 5.69 -1.98
C LEU A 277 3.80 6.08 -0.84
N LEU A 278 4.80 5.26 -0.56
CA LEU A 278 5.95 5.60 0.26
C LEU A 278 7.13 5.87 -0.66
N ASP A 279 7.91 6.92 -0.42
CA ASP A 279 9.11 7.22 -1.19
C ASP A 279 10.43 6.97 -0.43
N GLN A 280 11.55 7.20 -1.11
CA GLN A 280 12.90 6.91 -0.56
C GLN A 280 13.32 7.88 0.53
N PHE A 281 12.58 8.97 0.71
CA PHE A 281 12.82 10.00 1.70
C PHE A 281 11.82 9.92 2.85
N ASP A 282 11.11 8.80 2.98
CA ASP A 282 10.10 8.53 4.00
C ASP A 282 8.85 9.39 3.88
N PHE A 283 8.65 10.06 2.75
CA PHE A 283 7.41 10.78 2.51
C PHE A 283 6.33 9.84 2.01
N ILE A 284 5.15 10.01 2.60
CA ILE A 284 3.94 9.33 2.20
C ILE A 284 3.15 10.27 1.30
N HIS A 285 2.82 9.78 0.12
CA HIS A 285 1.99 10.45 -0.88
C HIS A 285 0.68 9.69 -1.02
N GLN A 286 -0.39 10.39 -1.40
CA GLN A 286 -1.68 9.78 -1.70
C GLN A 286 -2.13 10.23 -3.08
N VAL A 287 -2.59 9.28 -3.89
CA VAL A 287 -3.12 9.55 -5.22
C VAL A 287 -4.55 10.07 -5.10
N ALA A 288 -4.75 11.35 -5.43
CA ALA A 288 -6.06 11.99 -5.47
C ALA A 288 -6.84 11.58 -6.72
N ARG A 289 -6.15 11.53 -7.86
CA ARG A 289 -6.68 11.10 -9.16
C ARG A 289 -5.63 10.25 -9.83
N GLY A 290 -5.92 8.99 -9.96
CA GLY A 290 -5.16 8.03 -10.72
C GLY A 290 -5.51 8.01 -12.20
N ARG A 291 -4.85 7.12 -12.94
CA ARG A 291 -5.16 6.85 -14.34
C ARG A 291 -5.97 5.58 -14.50
N ARG A 292 -6.98 5.64 -15.37
CA ARG A 292 -7.87 4.54 -15.76
C ARG A 292 -7.63 4.14 -17.22
N SER A 293 -7.13 5.07 -18.03
CA SER A 293 -6.78 4.84 -19.42
C SER A 293 -5.44 5.49 -19.76
N ALA A 294 -4.77 4.96 -20.79
CA ALA A 294 -3.52 5.56 -21.28
C ALA A 294 -3.70 7.04 -21.68
N ASN A 295 -4.92 7.46 -22.03
CA ASN A 295 -5.22 8.82 -22.46
C ASN A 295 -5.48 9.80 -21.30
N ASP A 296 -5.45 9.35 -20.04
CA ASP A 296 -5.71 10.21 -18.90
C ASP A 296 -4.50 11.10 -18.60
N ASP A 297 -4.77 12.36 -18.23
CA ASP A 297 -3.82 13.49 -18.07
C ASP A 297 -2.73 13.32 -16.98
N GLY A 298 -2.54 12.11 -16.44
CA GLY A 298 -1.53 11.81 -15.43
C GLY A 298 -2.09 11.42 -14.07
N VAL A 299 -1.18 11.20 -13.11
CA VAL A 299 -1.50 10.90 -11.71
C VAL A 299 -1.39 12.19 -10.90
N ALA A 300 -2.48 12.59 -10.23
CA ALA A 300 -2.49 13.71 -9.31
C ALA A 300 -2.43 13.22 -7.86
N LEU A 301 -1.59 13.87 -7.07
CA LEU A 301 -1.36 13.63 -5.66
C LEU A 301 -2.17 14.62 -4.81
N VAL A 302 -2.60 14.17 -3.63
CA VAL A 302 -3.35 14.99 -2.67
C VAL A 302 -2.51 16.16 -2.15
N LYS A 303 -1.19 15.98 -2.08
CA LYS A 303 -0.24 16.99 -1.61
C LYS A 303 0.92 17.13 -2.58
N PRO A 304 1.50 18.32 -2.70
CA PRO A 304 2.71 18.50 -3.47
C PRO A 304 3.85 17.66 -2.90
N VAL A 305 4.67 17.13 -3.78
CA VAL A 305 5.86 16.36 -3.43
C VAL A 305 6.84 17.30 -2.75
N ARG A 306 7.31 16.89 -1.58
CA ARG A 306 8.31 17.67 -0.85
C ARG A 306 9.64 17.57 -1.60
N PRO A 307 10.35 18.70 -1.79
CA PRO A 307 11.71 18.65 -2.31
C PRO A 307 12.54 17.71 -1.45
N ALA A 308 13.26 16.80 -2.08
CA ALA A 308 14.15 15.92 -1.35
C ALA A 308 15.24 16.75 -0.65
N PRO A 309 15.64 16.36 0.56
CA PRO A 309 16.70 17.07 1.28
C PRO A 309 18.02 16.91 0.52
N LYS A 310 18.72 18.02 0.27
CA LYS A 310 20.08 17.99 -0.28
C LYS A 310 20.98 17.18 0.65
N ARG A 311 21.56 16.09 0.16
CA ARG A 311 22.43 15.21 0.95
C ARG A 311 23.91 15.55 0.67
N PRO A 312 24.67 16.08 1.66
CA PRO A 312 26.10 16.30 1.49
C PRO A 312 26.84 14.96 1.39
N GLY A 313 27.65 14.77 0.35
CA GLY A 313 28.52 13.59 0.22
C GLY A 313 27.91 12.39 -0.52
N TYR A 314 26.72 12.55 -1.11
CA TYR A 314 26.14 11.60 -2.07
C TYR A 314 26.83 11.71 -3.43
N ASN A 315 28.14 11.51 -3.47
CA ASN A 315 28.86 11.44 -4.73
C ASN A 315 28.51 10.10 -5.36
N TRP A 316 27.48 10.07 -6.21
CA TRP A 316 27.26 8.97 -7.13
C TRP A 316 28.59 8.69 -7.82
N THR A 317 29.22 7.57 -7.46
CA THR A 317 30.41 7.14 -8.18
C THR A 317 29.99 6.96 -9.64
N PRO A 318 30.66 7.60 -10.60
CA PRO A 318 30.28 7.51 -12.01
C PRO A 318 30.18 6.04 -12.39
N PHE A 319 29.08 5.70 -13.04
CA PHE A 319 28.77 4.36 -13.49
C PHE A 319 30.01 3.73 -14.15
N VAL A 320 30.57 2.70 -13.55
CA VAL A 320 31.74 2.00 -14.09
C VAL A 320 31.24 1.01 -15.13
N GLN A 321 30.96 1.49 -16.34
CA GLN A 321 30.71 0.59 -17.45
C GLN A 321 32.05 0.00 -17.91
N ASN A 322 32.22 -1.32 -17.82
CA ASN A 322 33.39 -2.05 -18.32
C ASN A 322 34.75 -1.55 -17.77
N GLY A 323 34.83 -1.15 -16.49
CA GLY A 323 36.11 -0.81 -15.85
C GLY A 323 36.71 0.55 -16.25
N PHE A 324 36.00 1.36 -17.04
CA PHE A 324 36.41 2.73 -17.35
C PHE A 324 35.51 3.72 -16.61
N ILE A 325 36.12 4.51 -15.72
CA ILE A 325 35.51 5.74 -15.22
C ILE A 325 35.42 6.67 -16.42
N ASN A 326 34.22 7.06 -16.86
CA ASN A 326 34.06 8.13 -17.84
C ASN A 326 33.98 9.46 -17.10
N PRO A 327 35.07 10.27 -17.05
CA PRO A 327 35.10 11.51 -16.28
C PRO A 327 34.35 12.65 -16.96
N ASN A 328 33.86 12.45 -18.19
CA ASN A 328 33.21 13.48 -19.02
C ASN A 328 31.69 13.35 -19.09
N VAL A 329 31.11 12.33 -18.47
CA VAL A 329 29.68 12.32 -18.20
C VAL A 329 29.52 13.10 -16.90
N GLU A 330 29.28 14.41 -17.00
CA GLU A 330 28.49 15.11 -15.99
C GLU A 330 27.16 14.36 -15.96
N THR A 331 27.11 13.32 -15.14
CA THR A 331 25.86 12.64 -14.89
C THR A 331 25.12 13.66 -14.05
N VAL A 332 24.13 14.29 -14.67
CA VAL A 332 23.17 15.17 -14.02
C VAL A 332 22.40 14.28 -13.04
N TYR A 333 23.03 13.99 -11.90
CA TYR A 333 22.47 13.10 -10.91
C TYR A 333 21.37 13.88 -10.21
N TYR A 334 20.18 13.30 -10.26
CA TYR A 334 18.95 13.82 -9.69
C TYR A 334 18.98 13.76 -8.15
N GLU A 335 19.93 14.45 -7.52
CA GLU A 335 20.16 14.46 -6.07
C GLU A 335 18.96 14.95 -5.25
N ASN A 336 17.91 15.44 -5.91
CA ASN A 336 16.72 15.96 -5.27
C ASN A 336 15.39 15.40 -5.83
N VAL A 337 15.40 14.26 -6.53
CA VAL A 337 14.18 13.70 -7.12
C VAL A 337 13.82 12.37 -6.48
N VAL A 338 12.52 12.15 -6.30
CA VAL A 338 11.98 10.84 -5.93
C VAL A 338 12.10 9.92 -7.14
N ASN A 339 12.97 8.93 -7.04
CA ASN A 339 13.23 7.93 -8.07
C ASN A 339 12.80 6.53 -7.62
N THR A 340 12.32 6.35 -6.40
CA THR A 340 11.83 5.08 -5.89
C THR A 340 10.58 5.29 -5.08
N ILE A 341 9.55 4.51 -5.40
CA ILE A 341 8.28 4.51 -4.68
C ILE A 341 7.83 3.09 -4.39
N TRP A 342 7.06 3.00 -3.33
CA TRP A 342 6.62 1.77 -2.72
C TRP A 342 5.11 1.84 -2.50
N HIS A 343 4.36 0.86 -3.01
CA HIS A 343 2.91 0.84 -2.93
C HIS A 343 2.37 -0.58 -2.78
N LEU A 344 1.11 -0.69 -2.36
CA LEU A 344 0.38 -1.95 -2.38
C LEU A 344 -0.20 -2.21 -3.78
N PRO A 345 -0.27 -3.46 -4.25
CA PRO A 345 -1.12 -3.75 -5.41
C PRO A 345 -2.58 -3.49 -5.06
N ILE A 346 -3.39 -3.25 -6.07
CA ILE A 346 -4.85 -3.11 -5.92
C ILE A 346 -5.51 -4.48 -5.92
N THR A 347 -4.90 -5.46 -6.59
CA THR A 347 -5.43 -6.83 -6.66
C THR A 347 -4.29 -7.84 -6.53
N ASP A 348 -4.52 -8.93 -5.80
CA ASP A 348 -3.58 -10.06 -5.76
C ASP A 348 -3.75 -11.03 -6.95
N VAL A 349 -2.91 -12.06 -7.03
CA VAL A 349 -3.01 -13.11 -8.07
C VAL A 349 -4.29 -13.94 -8.04
N ASN A 350 -5.03 -13.92 -6.93
CA ASN A 350 -6.28 -14.62 -6.75
C ASN A 350 -7.50 -13.73 -7.06
N GLY A 351 -7.29 -12.48 -7.47
CA GLY A 351 -8.36 -11.52 -7.75
C GLY A 351 -8.93 -10.84 -6.50
N ILE A 352 -8.27 -10.94 -5.34
CA ILE A 352 -8.67 -10.26 -4.11
C ILE A 352 -8.28 -8.79 -4.22
N GLU A 353 -9.25 -7.89 -4.06
CA GLU A 353 -9.01 -6.45 -3.99
C GLU A 353 -8.31 -6.10 -2.67
N LEU A 354 -7.20 -5.39 -2.79
CA LEU A 354 -6.39 -4.87 -1.69
C LEU A 354 -6.51 -3.36 -1.71
N ARG A 355 -7.23 -2.82 -0.72
CA ARG A 355 -7.51 -1.39 -0.62
C ARG A 355 -6.59 -0.76 0.43
N PRO A 356 -5.64 0.10 0.05
CA PRO A 356 -4.80 0.79 1.01
C PRO A 356 -5.67 1.67 1.91
N VAL A 357 -5.41 1.60 3.21
CA VAL A 357 -6.12 2.38 4.23
C VAL A 357 -5.18 3.41 4.84
N TYR A 358 -3.99 2.97 5.24
CA TYR A 358 -3.07 3.82 5.96
C TYR A 358 -1.63 3.32 5.81
N VAL A 359 -0.68 4.24 5.83
CA VAL A 359 0.74 3.93 5.92
C VAL A 359 1.35 4.80 7.01
N SER A 360 2.20 4.23 7.85
CA SER A 360 3.07 4.98 8.77
C SER A 360 4.52 4.59 8.59
N VAL A 361 5.43 5.48 8.97
CA VAL A 361 6.85 5.22 9.11
C VAL A 361 7.24 5.61 10.52
N GLU A 362 7.76 4.66 11.29
CA GLU A 362 8.24 4.92 12.65
C GLU A 362 9.61 4.29 12.87
N GLU A 363 10.35 4.81 13.83
CA GLU A 363 11.60 4.21 14.30
C GLU A 363 11.28 2.98 15.17
N LEU A 364 12.03 1.91 14.96
CA LEU A 364 11.88 0.66 15.68
C LEU A 364 12.18 0.79 17.18
#